data_AF-G2FXD0-F1
#
_entry.id   AF-G2FXD0-F1
#
_cell.length_a   1.000
_cell.length_b   1.000
_cell.length_c   1.000
_cell.angle_alpha   90.00
_cell.angle_beta   90.00
_cell.angle_gamma   90.00
#
_symmetry.space_group_name_H-M   'P 1'
#
loop_
_entity.id
_entity.type
_entity.pdbx_description
1 polymer ?
#
loop_
_entity_poly.entity_id
_entity_poly.type
_entity_poly.pdbx_seq_one_letter_code
_entity_poly.pdbx_strand_id
1 'polypeptide(L)' 'MMDAWLGRDWNEVKIEVERSGKPYAFQITRPHGKMEAWGSIRVVRVREFDDRLDIVLAHEKFSLRQP' A
#
# COMPACT_ATOMS: atom_id res chain seq x y z
N MET A 1 3.63 16.63 -1.02
CA MET A 1 4.58 15.67 -1.62
C MET A 1 4.10 14.23 -1.45
N MET A 2 3.61 13.82 -0.27
CA MET A 2 3.12 12.46 0.00
C MET A 2 1.86 12.04 -0.80
N ASP A 3 1.02 13.00 -1.21
CA ASP A 3 -0.14 12.73 -2.07
C ASP A 3 0.26 12.16 -3.45
N ALA A 4 1.51 12.38 -3.88
CA ALA A 4 2.00 11.88 -5.17
C ALA A 4 2.11 10.35 -5.22
N TRP A 5 2.07 9.66 -4.07
CA TRP A 5 2.12 8.20 -4.01
C TRP A 5 0.74 7.55 -3.97
N LEU A 6 -0.31 8.29 -3.59
CA LEU A 6 -1.65 7.73 -3.45
C LEU A 6 -2.16 7.19 -4.80
N GLY A 7 -2.64 5.96 -4.80
CA GLY A 7 -3.16 5.24 -5.97
C GLY A 7 -2.09 4.60 -6.87
N ARG A 8 -0.80 4.87 -6.64
CA ARG A 8 0.28 4.29 -7.45
C ARG A 8 0.58 2.84 -7.07
N ASP A 9 1.16 2.11 -8.01
CA ASP A 9 1.61 0.73 -7.78
C ASP A 9 2.73 0.71 -6.74
N TRP A 10 2.62 -0.20 -5.77
CA TRP A 10 3.57 -0.30 -4.68
C TRP A 10 4.98 -0.62 -5.16
N ASN A 11 5.16 -1.38 -6.24
CA ASN A 11 6.49 -1.73 -6.72
C ASN A 11 7.25 -0.50 -7.24
N GLU A 12 6.55 0.47 -7.82
CA GLU A 12 7.13 1.75 -8.23
C GLU A 12 7.42 2.64 -7.02
N VAL A 13 6.43 2.79 -6.13
CA VAL A 13 6.56 3.66 -4.96
C VAL A 13 7.64 3.17 -4.00
N LYS A 14 7.79 1.85 -3.84
CA LYS A 14 8.82 1.26 -2.98
C LYS A 14 10.22 1.78 -3.31
N ILE A 15 10.54 1.93 -4.60
CA ILE A 15 11.84 2.46 -5.05
C ILE A 15 12.03 3.91 -4.60
N GLU A 16 10.98 4.72 -4.69
CA GLU A 16 11.01 6.13 -4.25
C GLU A 16 11.11 6.25 -2.73
N VAL A 17 10.39 5.41 -1.99
CA VAL A 17 10.44 5.34 -0.52
C VAL A 17 11.84 4.92 -0.06
N GLU A 18 12.44 3.91 -0.68
CA GLU A 18 13.81 3.47 -0.36
C GLU A 18 14.85 4.55 -0.68
N ARG A 19 14.65 5.33 -1.74
CA ARG A 19 15.50 6.49 -2.09
C ARG A 19 15.36 7.65 -1.11
N SER A 20 14.26 7.76 -0.38
CA SER A 20 14.10 8.81 0.63
C SER A 20 15.05 8.66 1.82
N GLY A 21 15.62 7.46 2.01
CA GLY A 21 16.50 7.15 3.14
C GLY A 21 15.79 7.10 4.49
N LYS A 22 14.47 7.33 4.53
CA LYS A 22 13.67 7.31 5.74
C LYS A 22 13.21 5.89 6.04
N PRO A 23 13.34 5.40 7.29
CA PRO A 23 12.73 4.15 7.70
C PRO A 23 11.22 4.14 7.40
N TYR A 24 10.69 3.00 6.98
CA TYR A 24 9.27 2.87 6.70
C TYR A 24 8.70 1.55 7.21
N ALA A 25 7.42 1.60 7.58
CA ALA A 25 6.58 0.45 7.84
C ALA A 25 5.44 0.41 6.82
N PHE A 26 5.02 -0.78 6.42
CA PHE A 26 3.85 -0.95 5.55
C PHE A 26 2.85 -1.95 6.12
N GLN A 27 1.58 -1.70 5.85
CA GLN A 27 0.48 -2.60 6.16
C GLN A 27 -0.32 -2.85 4.89
N ILE A 28 -0.54 -4.13 4.55
CA ILE A 28 -1.46 -4.52 3.47
C ILE A 28 -2.83 -4.79 4.09
N THR A 29 -3.80 -3.98 3.70
CA THR A 29 -5.21 -4.21 4.06
C THR A 29 -5.77 -5.35 3.23
N ARG A 30 -6.62 -6.16 3.86
CA ARG A 30 -7.36 -7.24 3.21
C ARG A 30 -8.85 -6.94 3.26
N PRO A 31 -9.60 -7.29 2.21
CA PRO A 31 -11.05 -7.18 2.25
C PRO A 31 -11.62 -8.04 3.39
N HIS A 32 -12.70 -7.56 4.01
CA HIS A 32 -13.37 -8.30 5.07
C HIS A 32 -14.12 -9.53 4.52
N GLY A 33 -14.25 -10.57 5.35
CA GLY A 33 -15.02 -11.77 5.01
C GLY A 33 -14.26 -12.79 4.17
N LYS A 34 -14.99 -13.65 3.43
CA LYS A 34 -14.43 -14.72 2.58
C LYS A 34 -14.07 -14.20 1.18
N MET A 35 -13.34 -13.09 1.14
CA MET A 35 -12.95 -12.44 -0.12
C MET A 35 -11.48 -12.74 -0.40
N GLU A 36 -11.20 -13.18 -1.62
CA GLU A 36 -9.85 -13.32 -2.15
C GLU A 36 -9.44 -12.01 -2.80
N ALA A 37 -8.26 -11.51 -2.43
CA ALA A 37 -7.67 -10.29 -2.97
C ALA A 37 -6.64 -10.64 -4.06
N TRP A 38 -6.68 -9.93 -5.18
CA TRP A 38 -5.79 -10.18 -6.31
C TRP A 38 -5.47 -8.91 -7.11
N GLY A 39 -4.56 -9.03 -8.07
CA GLY A 39 -4.07 -7.90 -8.87
C GLY A 39 -3.01 -7.07 -8.14
N SER A 40 -2.71 -5.91 -8.72
CA SER A 40 -1.70 -4.98 -8.19
C SER A 40 -2.03 -4.48 -6.79
N ILE A 41 -0.97 -4.20 -6.02
CA ILE A 41 -1.06 -3.57 -4.72
C ILE A 41 -0.84 -2.07 -4.89
N ARG A 42 -1.79 -1.26 -4.43
CA ARG A 42 -1.77 0.20 -4.54
C ARG A 42 -1.56 0.85 -3.18
N VAL A 43 -0.92 2.01 -3.16
CA VAL A 43 -0.82 2.84 -1.96
C VAL A 43 -2.16 3.55 -1.72
N VAL A 44 -2.77 3.35 -0.56
CA VAL A 44 -4.06 3.96 -0.20
C VAL A 44 -3.96 4.95 0.94
N ARG A 45 -2.84 4.94 1.68
CA ARG A 45 -2.55 5.93 2.71
C ARG A 45 -1.06 6.09 2.90
N VAL A 46 -0.63 7.31 3.16
CA VAL A 46 0.72 7.64 3.63
C VAL A 46 0.58 8.52 4.87
N ARG A 47 1.35 8.23 5.90
CA ARG A 47 1.53 9.09 7.07
C ARG A 47 3.02 9.29 7.26
N GLU A 48 3.44 10.55 7.34
CA GLU A 48 4.81 10.88 7.69
C GLU A 48 4.89 11.29 9.16
N PHE A 49 5.84 10.67 9.85
CA PHE A 49 6.29 11.03 11.18
C PHE A 49 7.74 11.52 11.09
N ASP A 50 8.27 12.12 12.15
CA ASP A 50 9.64 12.66 12.12
C ASP A 50 10.69 11.57 11.83
N ASP A 51 10.50 10.38 12.39
CA ASP A 51 11.43 9.25 12.33
C ASP A 51 11.10 8.22 11.24
N ARG A 52 9.86 8.18 10.74
CA ARG A 52 9.42 7.13 9.82
C ARG A 52 8.27 7.50 8.89
N LEU A 53 8.06 6.65 7.88
CA LEU A 53 6.87 6.65 7.02
C LEU A 53 6.00 5.43 7.33
N ASP A 54 4.71 5.65 7.58
CA ASP A 54 3.73 4.57 7.67
C ASP A 54 2.89 4.55 6.38
N ILE A 55 2.93 3.42 5.67
CA ILE A 55 2.29 3.24 4.37
C ILE A 55 1.20 2.17 4.46
N VAL A 56 -0.01 2.48 4.00
CA VAL A 56 -1.10 1.51 3.90
C VAL A 56 -1.33 1.17 2.44
N LEU A 57 -1.41 -0.14 2.18
CA LEU A 57 -1.56 -0.73 0.86
C LEU A 57 -2.88 -1.49 0.75
N ALA A 58 -3.43 -1.59 -0.45
CA ALA A 58 -4.60 -2.42 -0.75
C ALA A 58 -4.48 -3.07 -2.13
N HIS A 59 -5.05 -4.26 -2.28
CA HIS A 59 -5.22 -4.86 -3.61
C HIS A 59 -6.30 -4.12 -4.39
N GLU A 60 -6.10 -3.97 -5.70
CA GLU A 60 -7.07 -3.31 -6.58
C GLU A 60 -8.34 -4.14 -6.83
N LYS A 61 -8.27 -5.47 -6.67
CA LYS A 61 -9.40 -6.38 -6.96
C LYS A 61 -9.66 -7.33 -5.81
N PHE A 62 -10.94 -7.60 -5.62
CA PHE A 62 -11.45 -8.51 -4.61
C PHE A 62 -12.67 -9.25 -5.17
N SER A 63 -12.77 -10.54 -4.86
CA SER A 63 -13.92 -11.37 -5.23
C SER A 63 -14.26 -12.33 -4.10
N LEU A 64 -15.54 -12.67 -3.96
CA LEU A 64 -15.92 -13.76 -3.06
C LEU A 64 -15.24 -15.05 -3.51
N ARG A 65 -14.67 -15.80 -2.55
CA ARG A 65 -14.17 -17.14 -2.81
C ARG A 65 -15.35 -17.99 -3.29
N GLN A 66 -15.34 -18.39 -4.56
CA GLN A 66 -16.32 -19.34 -5.07
C GLN A 66 -16.04 -20.71 -4.44
N PRO A 67 -17.07 -21.45 -3.98
CA PRO A 67 -16.93 -22.79 -3.42
C PRO A 67 -16.30 -23.80 -4.38
#